data_AF-A0A2N2WR73-F1
#
_entry.id   AF-A0A2N2WR73-F1
#
_cell.length_a   1.000
_cell.length_b   1.000
_cell.length_c   1.000
_cell.angle_alpha   90.00
_cell.angle_beta   90.00
_cell.angle_gamma   90.00
#
_symmetry.space_group_name_H-M   'P 1'
#
loop_
_entity.id
_entity.type
_entity.pdbx_description
1 polymer ?
#
loop_
_entity_poly.entity_id
_entity_poly.type
_entity_poly.pdbx_seq_one_letter_code
_entity_poly.pdbx_strand_id
1 'polypeptide(L)'
;MKKFALIGSNISHSLSPALFRAAYHSSMFSYDLIDSPTIEEAMDIFIREGYSGANVTSPYKESVLKYCSSRDPFVSKIGAANLILFNRGSLHCHNTDYYGVKNSLEAAMVKESRALVVGAGGAAKAAIIALKEMSIDVTIINRTDTKAQELAKAFQTDWLPLEKFEKVIREFRLLIYTIDAPIAGLERANLMQHTVLEANYKTPLFSDSKCNKYISGKEWLISQAIPSFKLFTQMEPDSKAMFEVAVDC
;
A
#
# COMPACT_ATOMS: atom_id res chain seq x y z
N MET A 1 -20.51 -5.72 -19.21
CA MET A 1 -19.91 -4.81 -18.19
C MET A 1 -18.61 -5.46 -17.73
N LYS A 2 -17.47 -4.74 -17.72
CA LYS A 2 -16.23 -5.31 -17.14
C LYS A 2 -16.36 -5.28 -15.62
N LYS A 3 -16.05 -6.39 -14.96
CA LYS A 3 -16.09 -6.50 -13.50
C LYS A 3 -14.69 -6.32 -12.94
N PHE A 4 -14.55 -5.46 -11.95
CA PHE A 4 -13.33 -5.33 -11.16
C PHE A 4 -13.62 -5.65 -9.69
N ALA A 5 -12.59 -5.93 -8.90
CA ALA A 5 -12.77 -6.23 -7.49
C ALA A 5 -11.60 -5.76 -6.62
N LEU A 6 -11.81 -5.77 -5.31
CA LEU A 6 -10.74 -5.87 -4.33
C LEU A 6 -10.71 -7.28 -3.75
N ILE A 7 -9.55 -7.94 -3.82
CA ILE A 7 -9.26 -9.23 -3.18
C ILE A 7 -8.53 -8.99 -1.86
N GLY A 8 -8.97 -9.63 -0.79
CA GLY A 8 -8.36 -9.53 0.54
C GLY A 8 -9.11 -10.34 1.58
N SER A 9 -8.68 -10.21 2.83
CA SER A 9 -9.35 -10.83 3.98
C SER A 9 -9.75 -9.75 4.99
N ASN A 10 -10.97 -9.81 5.53
CA ASN A 10 -11.55 -8.80 6.42
C ASN A 10 -11.62 -7.41 5.75
N ILE A 11 -12.19 -7.37 4.54
CA ILE A 11 -12.25 -6.18 3.68
C ILE A 11 -13.66 -5.63 3.48
N SER A 12 -14.67 -6.16 4.16
CA SER A 12 -16.06 -5.69 4.13
C SER A 12 -16.23 -4.17 4.28
N HIS A 13 -15.39 -3.52 5.10
CA HIS A 13 -15.37 -2.08 5.33
C HIS A 13 -14.33 -1.32 4.47
N SER A 14 -13.91 -1.87 3.33
CA SER A 14 -13.00 -1.16 2.43
C SER A 14 -13.69 0.03 1.76
N LEU A 15 -12.96 1.15 1.65
CA LEU A 15 -13.40 2.30 0.86
C LEU A 15 -13.21 2.11 -0.65
N SER A 16 -12.45 1.10 -1.09
CA SER A 16 -12.15 0.91 -2.52
C SER A 16 -13.40 0.82 -3.41
N PRO A 17 -14.49 0.10 -3.07
CA PRO A 17 -15.68 0.11 -3.90
C PRO A 17 -16.32 1.49 -4.06
N ALA A 18 -16.40 2.28 -2.98
CA ALA A 18 -16.93 3.64 -3.05
C ALA A 18 -16.02 4.54 -3.87
N LEU A 19 -14.71 4.45 -3.64
CA LEU A 19 -13.67 5.23 -4.32
C LEU A 19 -13.68 4.98 -5.83
N PHE A 20 -13.69 3.70 -6.25
CA PHE A 20 -13.71 3.36 -7.66
C PHE A 20 -15.04 3.75 -8.30
N ARG A 21 -16.19 3.55 -7.64
CA ARG A 21 -17.49 3.98 -8.18
C ARG A 21 -17.57 5.49 -8.39
N ALA A 22 -16.93 6.30 -7.54
CA ALA A 22 -16.85 7.75 -7.74
C ALA A 22 -15.96 8.15 -8.92
N ALA A 23 -14.99 7.31 -9.31
CA ALA A 23 -14.03 7.60 -10.37
C ALA A 23 -14.65 7.63 -11.78
N TYR A 24 -15.84 7.04 -11.98
CA TYR A 24 -16.49 6.95 -13.29
C TYR A 24 -17.95 7.39 -13.22
N HIS A 25 -18.37 8.23 -14.16
CA HIS A 25 -19.75 8.73 -14.24
C HIS A 25 -20.74 7.75 -14.90
N SER A 26 -20.29 6.59 -15.38
CA SER A 26 -21.11 5.66 -16.18
C SER A 26 -21.11 4.23 -15.64
N SER A 27 -22.20 3.49 -15.87
CA SER A 27 -22.38 2.09 -15.42
C SER A 27 -21.60 1.05 -16.24
N MET A 28 -20.46 1.42 -16.84
CA MET A 28 -19.68 0.53 -17.71
C MET A 28 -18.86 -0.51 -16.93
N PHE A 29 -18.63 -0.26 -15.65
CA PHE A 29 -17.78 -1.06 -14.77
C PHE A 29 -18.50 -1.37 -13.46
N SER A 30 -18.23 -2.54 -12.88
CA SER A 30 -18.50 -2.81 -11.46
C SER A 30 -17.19 -2.88 -10.69
N TYR A 31 -17.26 -2.59 -9.40
CA TYR A 31 -16.17 -2.78 -8.48
C TYR A 31 -16.69 -3.44 -7.20
N ASP A 32 -16.34 -4.72 -7.04
CA ASP A 32 -16.88 -5.60 -6.01
C ASP A 32 -15.82 -5.93 -4.93
N LEU A 33 -16.22 -6.64 -3.88
CA LEU A 33 -15.31 -7.19 -2.88
C LEU A 33 -15.28 -8.71 -3.01
N ILE A 34 -14.08 -9.27 -3.03
CA ILE A 34 -13.82 -10.70 -2.87
C ILE A 34 -13.12 -10.86 -1.53
N ASP A 35 -13.92 -10.93 -0.46
CA ASP A 35 -13.46 -11.16 0.91
C ASP A 35 -13.44 -12.66 1.18
N SER A 36 -12.24 -13.21 1.37
CA SER A 36 -12.05 -14.64 1.60
C SER A 36 -10.94 -14.88 2.64
N PRO A 37 -10.98 -16.01 3.37
CA PRO A 37 -9.90 -16.44 4.26
C PRO A 37 -8.63 -16.89 3.53
N THR A 38 -8.68 -17.28 2.25
CA THR A 38 -7.51 -17.78 1.51
C THR A 38 -7.38 -17.15 0.12
N ILE A 39 -6.15 -17.09 -0.41
CA ILE A 39 -5.95 -16.58 -1.78
C ILE A 39 -6.48 -17.55 -2.82
N GLU A 40 -6.45 -18.86 -2.53
CA GLU A 40 -6.95 -19.91 -3.41
C GLU A 40 -8.43 -19.74 -3.69
N GLU A 41 -9.23 -19.58 -2.64
CA GLU A 41 -10.67 -19.34 -2.76
C GLU A 41 -10.95 -17.97 -3.41
N ALA A 42 -10.22 -16.92 -3.03
CA ALA A 42 -10.38 -15.62 -3.68
C ALA A 42 -10.11 -15.67 -5.18
N MET A 43 -9.08 -16.40 -5.63
CA MET A 43 -8.75 -16.56 -7.04
C MET A 43 -9.74 -17.46 -7.77
N ASP A 44 -10.28 -18.49 -7.13
CA ASP A 44 -11.37 -19.30 -7.68
C ASP A 44 -12.61 -18.44 -7.96
N ILE A 45 -13.02 -17.62 -6.98
CA ILE A 45 -14.11 -16.64 -7.15
C ILE A 45 -13.78 -15.68 -8.28
N PHE A 46 -12.57 -15.10 -8.29
CA PHE A 46 -12.13 -14.14 -9.31
C PHE A 46 -12.30 -14.71 -10.74
N ILE A 47 -11.86 -15.95 -10.95
CA ILE A 47 -11.91 -16.62 -12.25
C ILE A 47 -13.34 -17.02 -12.60
N ARG A 48 -14.04 -17.72 -11.69
CA ARG A 48 -15.40 -18.22 -11.89
C ARG A 48 -16.39 -17.11 -12.23
N GLU A 49 -16.26 -15.97 -11.56
CA GLU A 49 -17.14 -14.81 -11.72
C GLU A 49 -16.76 -13.89 -12.89
N GLY A 50 -15.69 -14.22 -13.63
CA GLY A 50 -15.29 -13.51 -14.85
C GLY A 50 -14.77 -12.08 -14.62
N TYR A 51 -14.05 -11.83 -13.53
CA TYR A 51 -13.46 -10.52 -13.28
C TYR A 51 -12.33 -10.20 -14.28
N SER A 52 -12.30 -8.95 -14.76
CA SER A 52 -11.29 -8.46 -15.71
C SER A 52 -10.02 -7.97 -15.02
N GLY A 53 -10.07 -7.73 -13.71
CA GLY A 53 -8.94 -7.30 -12.92
C GLY A 53 -9.35 -7.08 -11.47
N ALA A 54 -8.39 -7.06 -10.56
CA ALA A 54 -8.65 -6.79 -9.16
C ALA A 54 -7.47 -6.06 -8.52
N ASN A 55 -7.75 -5.15 -7.60
CA ASN A 55 -6.76 -4.79 -6.61
C ASN A 55 -6.62 -5.94 -5.60
N VAL A 56 -5.44 -6.05 -5.00
CA VAL A 56 -5.12 -7.08 -4.01
C VAL A 56 -4.59 -6.38 -2.78
N THR A 57 -5.16 -6.68 -1.62
CA THR A 57 -4.72 -6.12 -0.33
C THR A 57 -4.22 -7.20 0.62
N SER A 58 -3.90 -6.81 1.85
CA SER A 58 -3.47 -7.71 2.91
C SER A 58 -4.44 -8.88 3.07
N PRO A 59 -3.95 -10.12 3.29
CA PRO A 59 -2.54 -10.52 3.36
C PRO A 59 -1.97 -11.04 2.02
N TYR A 60 -2.66 -10.84 0.89
CA TYR A 60 -2.43 -11.63 -0.33
C TYR A 60 -1.49 -11.03 -1.38
N LYS A 61 -0.93 -9.83 -1.13
CA LYS A 61 -0.08 -9.14 -2.11
C LYS A 61 1.12 -9.96 -2.59
N GLU A 62 1.65 -10.85 -1.76
CA GLU A 62 2.76 -11.74 -2.14
C GLU A 62 2.25 -13.06 -2.74
N SER A 63 1.23 -13.65 -2.12
CA SER A 63 0.73 -14.97 -2.53
C SER A 63 0.00 -14.94 -3.88
N VAL A 64 -0.55 -13.80 -4.30
CA VAL A 64 -1.18 -13.65 -5.62
C VAL A 64 -0.18 -13.82 -6.78
N LEU A 65 1.12 -13.61 -6.54
CA LEU A 65 2.15 -13.70 -7.57
C LEU A 65 2.26 -15.08 -8.22
N LYS A 66 1.81 -16.15 -7.54
CA LYS A 66 1.82 -17.52 -8.09
C LYS A 66 0.81 -17.74 -9.22
N TYR A 67 -0.18 -16.87 -9.33
CA TYR A 67 -1.20 -16.92 -10.39
C TYR A 67 -0.85 -16.05 -11.59
N CYS A 68 0.17 -15.19 -11.47
CA CYS A 68 0.48 -14.18 -12.46
C CYS A 68 1.51 -14.69 -13.46
N SER A 69 1.16 -14.68 -14.75
CA SER A 69 2.02 -15.11 -15.86
C SER A 69 3.08 -14.07 -16.20
N SER A 70 2.86 -12.81 -15.85
CA SER A 70 3.85 -11.74 -16.02
C SER A 70 3.72 -10.69 -14.92
N ARG A 71 4.80 -9.95 -14.73
CA ARG A 71 4.98 -8.97 -13.65
C ARG A 71 5.50 -7.69 -14.27
N ASP A 72 4.96 -6.56 -13.87
CA ASP A 72 5.60 -5.28 -14.20
C ASP A 72 6.98 -5.15 -13.52
N PRO A 73 7.81 -4.19 -13.94
CA PRO A 73 9.15 -4.01 -13.36
C PRO A 73 9.12 -3.73 -11.85
N PHE A 74 8.09 -3.05 -11.34
CA PHE A 74 7.97 -2.75 -9.91
C PHE A 74 7.64 -3.98 -9.11
N VAL A 75 6.71 -4.82 -9.54
CA VAL A 75 6.39 -6.11 -8.90
C VAL A 75 7.62 -6.99 -8.82
N SER A 76 8.44 -7.01 -9.89
CA SER A 76 9.68 -7.80 -9.91
C SER A 76 10.69 -7.33 -8.86
N LYS A 77 10.80 -6.02 -8.62
CA LYS A 77 11.65 -5.43 -7.57
C LYS A 77 11.06 -5.60 -6.16
N ILE A 78 9.75 -5.38 -6.03
CA ILE A 78 9.03 -5.34 -4.75
C ILE A 78 8.78 -6.75 -4.21
N GLY A 79 8.54 -7.73 -5.08
CA GLY A 79 8.13 -9.08 -4.69
C GLY A 79 6.70 -9.12 -4.13
N ALA A 80 5.85 -8.16 -4.49
CA ALA A 80 4.44 -8.11 -4.14
C ALA A 80 3.63 -7.35 -5.21
N ALA A 81 2.38 -7.73 -5.45
CA ALA A 81 1.44 -7.06 -6.33
C ALA A 81 0.20 -6.62 -5.57
N ASN A 82 -0.27 -5.39 -5.83
CA ASN A 82 -1.54 -4.88 -5.31
C ASN A 82 -2.59 -4.71 -6.41
N LEU A 83 -2.29 -5.17 -7.64
CA LEU A 83 -3.19 -5.15 -8.78
C LEU A 83 -2.89 -6.31 -9.72
N ILE A 84 -3.94 -6.98 -10.19
CA ILE A 84 -3.91 -8.00 -11.25
C ILE A 84 -4.89 -7.64 -12.37
N LEU A 85 -4.49 -7.91 -13.61
CA LEU A 85 -5.30 -7.75 -14.81
C LEU A 85 -5.41 -9.06 -15.55
N PHE A 86 -6.63 -9.46 -15.87
CA PHE A 86 -6.87 -10.60 -16.76
C PHE A 86 -6.96 -10.10 -18.20
N ASN A 87 -6.00 -10.51 -19.02
CA ASN A 87 -5.96 -10.13 -20.43
C ASN A 87 -5.57 -11.34 -21.28
N ARG A 88 -6.35 -11.65 -22.32
CA ARG A 88 -6.09 -12.72 -23.29
C ARG A 88 -5.72 -14.08 -22.67
N GLY A 89 -6.37 -14.43 -21.55
CA GLY A 89 -6.15 -15.72 -20.88
C GLY A 89 -4.98 -15.76 -19.89
N SER A 90 -4.28 -14.65 -19.68
CA SER A 90 -3.19 -14.54 -18.70
C SER A 90 -3.42 -13.45 -17.67
N LEU A 91 -2.91 -13.68 -16.46
CA LEU A 91 -2.89 -12.68 -15.39
C LEU A 91 -1.57 -11.91 -15.43
N HIS A 92 -1.69 -10.59 -15.52
CA HIS A 92 -0.58 -9.65 -15.44
C HIS A 92 -0.68 -8.91 -14.11
N CYS A 93 0.40 -8.82 -13.35
CA CYS A 93 0.39 -8.12 -12.08
C CYS A 93 1.22 -6.84 -12.06
N HIS A 94 0.74 -5.90 -11.27
CA HIS A 94 1.25 -4.56 -11.11
C HIS A 94 1.36 -4.19 -9.63
N ASN A 95 2.18 -3.18 -9.35
CA ASN A 95 2.25 -2.58 -8.03
C ASN A 95 2.08 -1.06 -8.11
N THR A 96 0.91 -0.57 -7.71
CA THR A 96 0.58 0.85 -7.66
C THR A 96 0.78 1.47 -6.29
N ASP A 97 1.02 0.68 -5.23
CA ASP A 97 1.37 1.20 -3.90
C ASP A 97 2.66 2.01 -3.93
N TYR A 98 3.59 1.66 -4.83
CA TYR A 98 4.78 2.45 -5.10
C TYR A 98 4.44 3.91 -5.39
N TYR A 99 3.45 4.17 -6.27
CA TYR A 99 2.97 5.53 -6.56
C TYR A 99 2.21 6.12 -5.37
N GLY A 100 1.49 5.28 -4.62
CA GLY A 100 0.87 5.65 -3.35
C GLY A 100 1.85 6.33 -2.40
N VAL A 101 3.04 5.75 -2.22
CA VAL A 101 4.09 6.30 -1.36
C VAL A 101 4.76 7.49 -2.00
N LYS A 102 5.29 7.33 -3.21
CA LYS A 102 6.09 8.36 -3.88
C LYS A 102 5.32 9.66 -4.04
N ASN A 103 4.11 9.60 -4.58
CA ASN A 103 3.31 10.80 -4.84
C ASN A 103 2.88 11.47 -3.52
N SER A 104 2.57 10.69 -2.47
CA SER A 104 2.24 11.25 -1.15
C SER A 104 3.41 12.01 -0.54
N LEU A 105 4.64 11.48 -0.65
CA LEU A 105 5.85 12.15 -0.15
C LEU A 105 6.23 13.38 -0.98
N GLU A 106 6.09 13.31 -2.31
CA GLU A 106 6.33 14.44 -3.22
C GLU A 106 5.33 15.58 -2.99
N ALA A 107 4.03 15.27 -2.88
CA ALA A 107 2.99 16.26 -2.57
C ALA A 107 3.22 16.93 -1.20
N ALA A 108 3.72 16.16 -0.23
CA ALA A 108 4.12 16.66 1.07
C ALA A 108 5.45 17.43 1.05
N MET A 109 6.15 17.52 -0.09
CA MET A 109 7.47 18.16 -0.24
C MET A 109 8.50 17.64 0.79
N VAL A 110 8.52 16.33 1.00
CA VAL A 110 9.50 15.65 1.87
C VAL A 110 10.91 15.87 1.32
N LYS A 111 11.85 16.22 2.21
CA LYS A 111 13.26 16.51 1.88
C LYS A 111 14.24 15.66 2.69
N GLU A 112 13.72 14.83 3.57
CA GLU A 112 14.46 13.94 4.45
C GLU A 112 15.24 12.92 3.62
N SER A 113 16.53 12.76 3.91
CA SER A 113 17.40 11.81 3.22
C SER A 113 17.42 10.42 3.85
N ARG A 114 16.75 10.23 5.00
CA ARG A 114 16.68 8.95 5.71
C ARG A 114 15.29 8.70 6.27
N ALA A 115 14.80 7.48 6.11
CA ALA A 115 13.49 7.04 6.56
C ALA A 115 13.56 5.77 7.41
N LEU A 116 12.73 5.71 8.44
CA LEU A 116 12.43 4.50 9.16
C LEU A 116 11.14 3.89 8.61
N VAL A 117 11.20 2.65 8.12
CA VAL A 117 10.03 1.89 7.65
C VAL A 117 9.64 0.87 8.71
N VAL A 118 8.41 0.96 9.21
CA VAL A 118 7.85 0.04 10.21
C VAL A 118 6.93 -0.96 9.53
N GLY A 119 7.39 -2.21 9.46
CA GLY A 119 6.70 -3.33 8.83
C GLY A 119 7.60 -4.09 7.85
N ALA A 120 7.16 -5.30 7.47
CA ALA A 120 7.88 -6.15 6.51
C ALA A 120 6.96 -6.84 5.48
N GLY A 121 5.71 -6.39 5.33
CA GLY A 121 4.75 -6.91 4.35
C GLY A 121 4.81 -6.16 3.01
N GLY A 122 3.94 -6.54 2.05
CA GLY A 122 3.93 -5.96 0.70
C GLY A 122 3.87 -4.44 0.63
N ALA A 123 3.18 -3.76 1.57
CA ALA A 123 3.16 -2.29 1.64
C ALA A 123 4.53 -1.70 2.04
N ALA A 124 5.23 -2.32 3.01
CA ALA A 124 6.59 -1.95 3.38
C ALA A 124 7.55 -2.13 2.20
N LYS A 125 7.44 -3.24 1.45
CA LYS A 125 8.27 -3.50 0.27
C LYS A 125 8.08 -2.42 -0.80
N ALA A 126 6.83 -2.01 -1.05
CA ALA A 126 6.52 -0.92 -1.99
C ALA A 126 7.11 0.42 -1.51
N ALA A 127 6.99 0.72 -0.22
CA ALA A 127 7.57 1.92 0.37
C ALA A 127 9.10 1.95 0.28
N ILE A 128 9.79 0.83 0.55
CA ILE A 128 11.24 0.73 0.42
C ILE A 128 11.68 1.07 -1.01
N ILE A 129 11.02 0.51 -2.03
CA ILE A 129 11.36 0.81 -3.43
C ILE A 129 11.07 2.27 -3.79
N ALA A 130 9.95 2.83 -3.34
CA ALA A 130 9.64 4.25 -3.55
C ALA A 130 10.71 5.17 -2.93
N LEU A 131 11.07 4.95 -1.67
CA LEU A 131 12.10 5.72 -0.96
C LEU A 131 13.47 5.61 -1.65
N LYS A 132 13.87 4.41 -2.07
CA LYS A 132 15.15 4.23 -2.77
C LYS A 132 15.19 4.96 -4.12
N GLU A 133 14.09 4.95 -4.89
CA GLU A 133 14.03 5.73 -6.14
C GLU A 133 14.01 7.25 -5.89
N MET A 134 13.57 7.69 -4.71
CA MET A 134 13.68 9.06 -4.24
C MET A 134 15.06 9.39 -3.62
N SER A 135 16.03 8.46 -3.66
CA SER A 135 17.35 8.60 -3.03
C SER A 135 17.30 8.84 -1.51
N ILE A 136 16.34 8.21 -0.83
CA ILE A 136 16.19 8.23 0.63
C ILE A 136 16.70 6.91 1.19
N ASP A 137 17.67 6.98 2.12
CA ASP A 137 18.20 5.80 2.79
C ASP A 137 17.14 5.18 3.72
N VAL A 138 17.06 3.86 3.74
CA VAL A 138 16.01 3.15 4.47
C VAL A 138 16.57 2.32 5.63
N THR A 139 15.92 2.41 6.77
CA THR A 139 16.10 1.46 7.87
C THR A 139 14.77 0.79 8.18
N ILE A 140 14.79 -0.53 8.35
CA ILE A 140 13.58 -1.34 8.56
C ILE A 140 13.50 -1.75 10.03
N ILE A 141 12.31 -1.61 10.63
CA ILE A 141 11.93 -2.21 11.90
C ILE A 141 10.67 -3.05 11.70
N ASN A 142 10.62 -4.23 12.32
CA ASN A 142 9.44 -5.10 12.27
C ASN A 142 9.30 -5.87 13.58
N ARG A 143 8.08 -6.35 13.89
CA ARG A 143 7.80 -7.18 15.08
C ARG A 143 8.59 -8.49 15.12
N THR A 144 8.92 -9.02 13.95
CA THR A 144 9.74 -10.23 13.79
C THR A 144 11.05 -9.82 13.14
N ASP A 145 12.12 -9.80 13.92
CA ASP A 145 13.45 -9.35 13.49
C ASP A 145 13.97 -10.10 12.27
N THR A 146 13.75 -11.42 12.20
CA THR A 146 14.19 -12.23 11.04
C THR A 146 13.56 -11.75 9.73
N LYS A 147 12.29 -11.32 9.75
CA LYS A 147 11.65 -10.73 8.56
C LYS A 147 12.26 -9.38 8.19
N ALA A 148 12.64 -8.56 9.17
CA ALA A 148 13.33 -7.29 8.89
C ALA A 148 14.73 -7.55 8.29
N GLN A 149 15.47 -8.52 8.82
CA GLN A 149 16.79 -8.94 8.32
C GLN A 149 16.74 -9.44 6.89
N GLU A 150 15.82 -10.36 6.60
CA GLU A 150 15.60 -10.92 5.26
C GLU A 150 15.27 -9.80 4.26
N LEU A 151 14.40 -8.88 4.66
CA LEU A 151 14.01 -7.76 3.84
C LEU A 151 15.16 -6.77 3.61
N ALA A 152 15.88 -6.41 4.67
CA ALA A 152 17.08 -5.56 4.59
C ALA A 152 18.14 -6.13 3.65
N LYS A 153 18.40 -7.44 3.73
CA LYS A 153 19.31 -8.13 2.81
C LYS A 153 18.80 -8.08 1.37
N ALA A 154 17.53 -8.38 1.13
CA ALA A 154 16.93 -8.40 -0.21
C ALA A 154 16.97 -7.03 -0.88
N PHE A 155 16.72 -5.96 -0.12
CA PHE A 155 16.69 -4.60 -0.62
C PHE A 155 18.02 -3.84 -0.44
N GLN A 156 19.07 -4.47 0.09
CA GLN A 156 20.36 -3.83 0.39
C GLN A 156 20.19 -2.54 1.20
N THR A 157 19.60 -2.66 2.38
CA THR A 157 19.29 -1.55 3.27
C THR A 157 19.49 -1.97 4.73
N ASP A 158 19.44 -1.03 5.67
CA ASP A 158 19.64 -1.34 7.07
C ASP A 158 18.38 -1.88 7.74
N TRP A 159 18.55 -2.60 8.85
CA TRP A 159 17.48 -2.93 9.77
C TRP A 159 17.94 -2.72 11.21
N LEU A 160 16.97 -2.55 12.09
CA LEU A 160 17.19 -2.48 13.53
C LEU A 160 16.21 -3.41 14.25
N PRO A 161 16.61 -4.00 15.38
CA PRO A 161 15.70 -4.77 16.22
C PRO A 161 14.65 -3.84 16.85
N LEU A 162 13.43 -4.35 17.04
CA LEU A 162 12.30 -3.53 17.49
C LEU A 162 12.56 -2.84 18.84
N GLU A 163 13.30 -3.47 19.74
CA GLU A 163 13.59 -2.91 21.07
C GLU A 163 14.43 -1.62 21.01
N LYS A 164 15.06 -1.34 19.86
CA LYS A 164 15.80 -0.09 19.63
C LYS A 164 14.91 1.06 19.16
N PHE A 165 13.65 0.81 18.78
CA PHE A 165 12.75 1.81 18.18
C PHE A 165 12.75 3.15 18.92
N GLU A 166 12.51 3.14 20.24
CA GLU A 166 12.42 4.37 21.06
C GLU A 166 13.72 5.21 21.02
N LYS A 167 14.87 4.54 20.93
CA LYS A 167 16.18 5.21 20.91
C LYS A 167 16.48 5.79 19.52
N VAL A 168 16.22 5.00 18.49
CA VAL A 168 16.65 5.29 17.11
C VAL A 168 15.66 6.16 16.36
N ILE A 169 14.38 6.18 16.74
CA ILE A 169 13.37 7.03 16.09
C ILE A 169 13.80 8.50 16.05
N ARG A 170 14.58 8.98 17.04
CA ARG A 170 15.12 10.34 17.09
C ARG A 170 16.14 10.66 15.98
N GLU A 171 16.75 9.64 15.39
CA GLU A 171 17.73 9.76 14.31
C GLU A 171 17.07 9.89 12.92
N PHE A 172 15.79 9.52 12.83
CA PHE A 172 15.00 9.61 11.62
C PHE A 172 14.05 10.80 11.69
N ARG A 173 13.85 11.45 10.55
CA ARG A 173 12.89 12.55 10.40
C ARG A 173 11.67 12.15 9.59
N LEU A 174 11.76 11.05 8.83
CA LEU A 174 10.67 10.44 8.11
C LEU A 174 10.37 9.05 8.68
N LEU A 175 9.11 8.82 9.05
CA LEU A 175 8.58 7.55 9.49
C LEU A 175 7.52 7.07 8.47
N ILE A 176 7.73 5.90 7.88
CA ILE A 176 6.71 5.21 7.08
C ILE A 176 6.14 4.06 7.90
N TYR A 177 4.87 4.16 8.27
CA TYR A 177 4.20 3.17 9.11
C TYR A 177 3.25 2.32 8.29
N THR A 178 3.55 1.02 8.13
CA THR A 178 2.82 0.14 7.20
C THR A 178 2.15 -1.05 7.88
N ILE A 179 1.89 -0.97 9.19
CA ILE A 179 1.22 -2.04 9.95
C ILE A 179 -0.05 -1.51 10.62
N ASP A 180 -1.01 -2.39 10.86
CA ASP A 180 -2.32 -2.02 11.39
C ASP A 180 -2.39 -2.05 12.93
N ALA A 181 -1.26 -2.26 13.60
CA ALA A 181 -1.18 -2.40 15.06
C ALA A 181 0.00 -1.59 15.60
N PRO A 182 -0.08 -1.06 16.83
CA PRO A 182 1.04 -0.36 17.46
C PRO A 182 2.22 -1.31 17.71
N ILE A 183 3.44 -0.76 17.65
CA ILE A 183 4.65 -1.46 18.09
C ILE A 183 5.05 -1.03 19.51
N ALA A 184 5.84 -1.87 20.19
CA ALA A 184 6.38 -1.54 21.50
C ALA A 184 7.25 -0.28 21.46
N GLY A 185 7.08 0.61 22.44
CA GLY A 185 7.85 1.85 22.58
C GLY A 185 7.27 3.02 21.77
N LEU A 186 6.24 2.79 20.95
CA LEU A 186 5.56 3.84 20.21
C LEU A 186 4.89 4.85 21.13
N GLU A 187 4.31 4.39 22.24
CA GLU A 187 3.60 5.20 23.22
C GLU A 187 4.51 6.23 23.93
N ARG A 188 5.82 6.03 23.89
CA ARG A 188 6.85 6.92 24.48
C ARG A 188 7.57 7.76 23.44
N ALA A 189 7.37 7.48 22.16
CA ALA A 189 8.08 8.15 21.09
C ALA A 189 7.60 9.60 20.95
N ASN A 190 8.54 10.54 20.98
CA ASN A 190 8.27 11.93 20.64
C ASN A 190 8.37 12.11 19.13
N LEU A 191 7.23 12.36 18.47
CA LEU A 191 7.12 12.51 17.03
C LEU A 191 7.08 13.97 16.55
N MET A 192 7.21 14.95 17.46
CA MET A 192 7.05 16.39 17.15
C MET A 192 7.95 16.90 16.02
N GLN A 193 9.05 16.21 15.73
CA GLN A 193 10.00 16.60 14.70
C GLN A 193 10.00 15.65 13.49
N HIS A 194 8.97 14.82 13.37
CA HIS A 194 8.85 13.77 12.37
C HIS A 194 7.76 14.06 11.35
N THR A 195 8.06 13.79 10.09
CA THR A 195 7.06 13.55 9.06
C THR A 195 6.64 12.08 9.15
N VAL A 196 5.33 11.81 9.26
CA VAL A 196 4.79 10.45 9.37
C VAL A 196 3.87 10.19 8.17
N LEU A 197 4.18 9.16 7.38
CA LEU A 197 3.26 8.60 6.39
C LEU A 197 2.73 7.28 6.93
N GLU A 198 1.42 7.21 7.15
CA GLU A 198 0.75 6.01 7.64
C GLU A 198 -0.05 5.33 6.53
N ALA A 199 0.12 4.02 6.33
CA ALA A 199 -0.63 3.28 5.31
C ALA A 199 -2.08 2.97 5.75
N ASN A 200 -2.31 2.79 7.06
CA ASN A 200 -3.61 2.44 7.59
C ASN A 200 -4.53 3.67 7.64
N TYR A 201 -5.52 3.71 6.74
CA TYR A 201 -6.54 4.76 6.72
C TYR A 201 -7.79 4.41 7.53
N LYS A 202 -7.98 3.14 7.92
CA LYS A 202 -9.20 2.67 8.59
C LYS A 202 -9.20 3.00 10.08
N THR A 203 -8.08 2.73 10.73
CA THR A 203 -7.87 2.97 12.17
C THR A 203 -6.49 3.59 12.37
N PRO A 204 -6.27 4.82 11.87
CA PRO A 204 -4.96 5.47 11.90
C PRO A 204 -4.50 5.72 13.33
N LEU A 205 -3.28 5.30 13.66
CA LEU A 205 -2.63 5.50 14.95
C LEU A 205 -2.09 6.92 15.13
N PHE A 206 -1.79 7.61 14.03
CA PHE A 206 -1.09 8.90 14.06
C PHE A 206 -1.97 10.10 13.70
N SER A 207 -3.25 9.88 13.43
CA SER A 207 -4.22 10.93 13.06
C SER A 207 -4.27 12.09 14.06
N ASP A 208 -4.26 11.77 15.36
CA ASP A 208 -4.24 12.74 16.45
C ASP A 208 -2.83 12.98 17.03
N SER A 209 -1.79 12.41 16.40
CA SER A 209 -0.42 12.52 16.90
C SER A 209 0.15 13.91 16.67
N LYS A 210 0.85 14.43 17.67
CA LYS A 210 1.63 15.66 17.50
C LYS A 210 2.95 15.33 16.79
N CYS A 211 2.92 15.37 15.47
CA CYS A 211 4.10 15.26 14.62
C CYS A 211 4.33 16.55 13.81
N ASN A 212 5.50 16.69 13.18
CA ASN A 212 5.80 17.86 12.34
C ASN A 212 4.88 17.90 11.12
N LYS A 213 4.62 16.73 10.53
CA LYS A 213 3.69 16.59 9.40
C LYS A 213 3.11 15.18 9.38
N TYR A 214 1.79 15.09 9.39
CA TYR A 214 1.08 13.83 9.21
C TYR A 214 0.59 13.72 7.76
N ILE A 215 0.91 12.61 7.11
CA ILE A 215 0.43 12.23 5.78
C ILE A 215 -0.47 11.02 5.96
N SER A 216 -1.77 11.21 5.72
CA SER A 216 -2.80 10.21 5.97
C SER A 216 -2.71 9.02 5.02
N GLY A 217 -3.12 7.84 5.48
CA GLY A 217 -3.32 6.68 4.61
C GLY A 217 -4.40 6.91 3.54
N LYS A 218 -5.27 7.91 3.70
CA LYS A 218 -6.22 8.34 2.67
C LYS A 218 -5.48 8.88 1.43
N GLU A 219 -4.41 9.66 1.62
CA GLU A 219 -3.57 10.18 0.53
C GLU A 219 -2.88 9.03 -0.23
N TRP A 220 -2.33 8.07 0.51
CA TRP A 220 -1.77 6.85 -0.08
C TRP A 220 -2.85 6.10 -0.87
N LEU A 221 -4.02 5.87 -0.27
CA LEU A 221 -5.14 5.14 -0.87
C LEU A 221 -5.55 5.73 -2.22
N ILE A 222 -5.74 7.05 -2.32
CA ILE A 222 -6.10 7.73 -3.57
C ILE A 222 -4.94 7.66 -4.57
N SER A 223 -3.71 7.95 -4.11
CA SER A 223 -2.52 8.01 -4.95
C SER A 223 -2.20 6.67 -5.64
N GLN A 224 -2.53 5.53 -5.00
CA GLN A 224 -2.44 4.21 -5.65
C GLN A 224 -3.68 3.84 -6.47
N ALA A 225 -4.85 4.38 -6.13
CA ALA A 225 -6.11 4.05 -6.81
C ALA A 225 -6.21 4.67 -8.20
N ILE A 226 -5.72 5.90 -8.38
CA ILE A 226 -5.70 6.59 -9.67
C ILE A 226 -4.97 5.78 -10.76
N PRO A 227 -3.69 5.36 -10.59
CA PRO A 227 -3.03 4.52 -11.58
C PRO A 227 -3.69 3.14 -11.72
N SER A 228 -4.27 2.59 -10.65
CA SER A 228 -5.03 1.34 -10.73
C SER A 228 -6.25 1.46 -11.65
N PHE A 229 -6.99 2.56 -11.53
CA PHE A 229 -8.14 2.87 -12.39
C PHE A 229 -7.74 2.97 -13.87
N LYS A 230 -6.67 3.71 -14.16
CA LYS A 230 -6.14 3.83 -15.53
C LYS A 230 -5.77 2.47 -16.11
N LEU A 231 -5.11 1.61 -15.32
CA LEU A 231 -4.76 0.25 -15.73
C LEU A 231 -5.99 -0.62 -16.01
N PHE A 232 -7.05 -0.53 -15.19
CA PHE A 232 -8.29 -1.28 -15.40
C PHE A 232 -9.06 -0.83 -16.64
N THR A 233 -9.18 0.48 -16.84
CA THR A 233 -10.17 1.05 -17.76
C THR A 233 -9.58 1.65 -19.02
N GLN A 234 -8.29 1.98 -19.02
CA GLN A 234 -7.63 2.83 -20.02
C GLN A 234 -8.25 4.23 -20.15
N MET A 235 -8.86 4.72 -19.07
CA MET A 235 -9.49 6.03 -18.98
C MET A 235 -8.88 6.87 -17.85
N GLU A 236 -9.03 8.18 -17.95
CA GLU A 236 -8.75 9.10 -16.84
C GLU A 236 -9.90 9.07 -15.82
N PRO A 237 -9.61 8.95 -14.51
CA PRO A 237 -10.63 9.01 -13.47
C PRO A 237 -11.03 10.45 -13.14
N ASP A 238 -12.26 10.62 -12.64
CA ASP A 238 -12.60 11.81 -11.84
C ASP A 238 -11.88 11.76 -10.50
N SER A 239 -10.63 12.23 -10.49
CA SER A 239 -9.76 12.21 -9.30
C SER A 239 -10.29 13.10 -8.19
N LYS A 240 -11.09 14.13 -8.52
CA LYS A 240 -11.69 15.02 -7.53
C LYS A 240 -12.80 14.31 -6.76
N ALA A 241 -13.71 13.64 -7.48
CA ALA A 241 -14.76 12.83 -6.85
C ALA A 241 -14.17 11.69 -6.00
N MET A 242 -13.08 11.06 -6.46
CA MET A 242 -12.35 10.08 -5.66
C MET A 242 -11.81 10.69 -4.36
N PHE A 243 -11.25 11.90 -4.42
CA PHE A 243 -10.71 12.58 -3.25
C PHE A 243 -11.80 12.90 -2.22
N GLU A 244 -12.93 13.45 -2.66
CA GLU A 244 -14.10 13.76 -1.82
C GLU A 244 -14.57 12.50 -1.05
N VAL A 245 -14.72 11.36 -1.74
CA VAL A 245 -15.09 10.09 -1.09
C VAL A 245 -14.09 9.64 -0.03
N ALA A 246 -12.79 9.81 -0.27
CA ALA A 246 -11.79 9.40 0.71
C ALA A 246 -11.82 10.29 1.96
N VAL A 247 -12.08 11.59 1.80
CA VAL A 247 -12.09 12.56 2.91
C VAL A 247 -13.38 12.47 3.73
N ASP A 248 -14.54 12.32 3.09
CA ASP A 248 -15.86 12.41 3.72
C ASP A 248 -16.32 11.13 4.47
N CYS A 249 -15.56 10.04 4.38
CA CYS A 249 -15.81 8.77 5.06
C CYS A 249 -15.03 8.59 6.37
#